data_AF-A0A1N6ZR28-F1
#
_entry.id   AF-A0A1N6ZR28-F1
#
_cell.length_a   1.000
_cell.length_b   1.000
_cell.length_c   1.000
_cell.angle_alpha   90.00
_cell.angle_beta   90.00
_cell.angle_gamma   90.00
#
_symmetry.space_group_name_H-M   'P 1'
#
loop_
_entity.id
_entity.type
_entity.pdbx_description
1 polymer ?
#
loop_
_entity_poly.entity_id
_entity_poly.type
_entity_poly.pdbx_seq_one_letter_code
_entity_poly.pdbx_strand_id
1 'polypeptide(L)'
;MKKTVFLLAIFFALNSCSREDLQNENVRTEMSQKDPLTAKQINERINQAIKTDGTFNWKNESDHFVWSAIFRGNKMVSIGFGTSKDDFDRSKSPNSNDIEKEVLSVIKKYEGKEERNFLLLSDQYLNQMDVVIENEETVSALRQMKNIRYVEPADYHYFEFEAQYNAAAKSSGSGSSGCGFSSSTLSTADYTSTAPSAKIPWAFAKHNIPDAWSYSTGAGVTIGLIDTGVSPEQSLLGGSFNSGASSGRTISKYGVYNSDGSGDQCGHGTKMASVMAAPRNNAGLPVGVAYNANLIAYRAAENVVLETSSEQTAVKTAFTELGNNTNVKIISMSMGHIFSVGKIEDGVKYAYSKGKLIFCAGGTSTSFTSFVGVIFPASMPETQAITGVKENTSNQKCDVCHSGSQIDFTFQMERASGNTVPVLSYYNGQADYVGGSSVATAATAGIAALVWAKNPSWTRDQVLTKMRQSATYYPNVNSSYGYGNINVLKAVQ
;
A
#
# COMPACT_ATOMS: atom_id res chain seq x y z
N MET A 1 38.27 -60.14 -50.11
CA MET A 1 38.98 -60.39 -48.84
C MET A 1 38.15 -61.36 -48.01
N LYS A 2 38.80 -62.42 -47.53
CA LYS A 2 38.46 -63.28 -46.37
C LYS A 2 37.55 -62.54 -45.34
N LYS A 3 36.52 -63.10 -44.69
CA LYS A 3 36.48 -64.43 -44.05
C LYS A 3 35.09 -64.72 -43.40
N THR A 4 34.66 -65.98 -43.52
CA THR A 4 33.94 -66.84 -42.55
C THR A 4 32.48 -66.60 -42.15
N VAL A 5 31.67 -67.51 -42.72
CA VAL A 5 30.46 -68.19 -42.26
C VAL A 5 30.62 -68.85 -40.88
N PHE A 6 29.55 -68.91 -40.06
CA PHE A 6 29.15 -70.13 -39.34
C PHE A 6 27.64 -70.13 -38.97
N LEU A 7 26.94 -71.17 -39.41
CA LEU A 7 25.58 -71.56 -39.06
C LEU A 7 25.47 -71.96 -37.58
N LEU A 8 24.26 -71.83 -37.00
CA LEU A 8 23.59 -72.95 -36.32
C LEU A 8 22.08 -72.66 -36.16
N ALA A 9 21.25 -73.54 -36.71
CA ALA A 9 19.85 -73.70 -36.30
C ALA A 9 19.79 -74.75 -35.18
N ILE A 10 18.78 -74.69 -34.29
CA ILE A 10 18.10 -75.85 -33.67
C ILE A 10 16.92 -75.38 -32.76
N PHE A 11 15.75 -75.92 -33.09
CA PHE A 11 14.56 -76.36 -32.33
C PHE A 11 13.79 -75.53 -31.28
N PHE A 12 12.47 -75.69 -31.44
CA PHE A 12 11.31 -75.32 -30.62
C PHE A 12 11.31 -75.88 -29.19
N ALA A 13 10.69 -75.11 -28.29
CA ALA A 13 9.84 -75.65 -27.21
C ALA A 13 8.67 -74.66 -26.94
N LEU A 14 7.45 -75.13 -27.17
CA LEU A 14 6.21 -74.50 -26.70
C LEU A 14 6.04 -74.84 -25.21
N ASN A 15 5.76 -73.83 -24.38
CA ASN A 15 5.19 -74.03 -23.05
C ASN A 15 3.97 -73.13 -22.87
N SER A 16 2.93 -73.73 -22.30
CA SER A 16 1.57 -73.23 -22.11
C SER A 16 1.31 -72.97 -20.62
N CYS A 17 0.38 -72.05 -20.34
CA CYS A 17 -0.24 -71.71 -19.03
C CYS A 17 0.67 -70.92 -18.06
N SER A 18 0.20 -69.94 -17.30
CA SER A 18 -1.13 -69.71 -16.71
C SER A 18 -1.48 -68.22 -16.57
N ARG A 19 -2.78 -67.92 -16.50
CA ARG A 19 -3.34 -66.65 -16.00
C ARG A 19 -2.84 -66.39 -14.57
N GLU A 20 -2.30 -65.20 -14.33
CA GLU A 20 -2.22 -64.61 -13.00
C GLU A 20 -2.81 -63.20 -13.02
N ASP A 21 -3.41 -62.87 -11.90
CA ASP A 21 -4.44 -61.88 -11.68
C ASP A 21 -4.04 -60.43 -11.97
N LEU A 22 -4.88 -59.74 -12.73
CA LEU A 22 -4.97 -58.28 -12.71
C LEU A 22 -5.65 -57.85 -11.40
N GLN A 23 -4.88 -57.82 -10.30
CA GLN A 23 -5.27 -57.11 -9.09
C GLN A 23 -4.74 -55.68 -9.13
N ASN A 24 -5.68 -54.75 -9.23
CA ASN A 24 -5.68 -53.41 -8.63
C ASN A 24 -4.37 -52.97 -7.96
N GLU A 25 -3.52 -52.26 -8.70
CA GLU A 25 -2.69 -51.22 -8.09
C GLU A 25 -3.39 -49.88 -8.30
N ASN A 26 -4.22 -49.52 -7.31
CA ASN A 26 -4.44 -48.12 -6.98
C ASN A 26 -3.07 -47.55 -6.59
N VAL A 27 -2.32 -47.01 -7.56
CA VAL A 27 -1.20 -46.13 -7.27
C VAL A 27 -1.79 -44.82 -6.76
N ARG A 28 -2.22 -44.84 -5.51
CA ARG A 28 -2.20 -43.65 -4.67
C ARG A 28 -0.72 -43.37 -4.47
N THR A 29 -0.16 -42.50 -5.30
CA THR A 29 1.11 -41.88 -4.94
C THR A 29 0.83 -41.16 -3.63
N GLU A 30 1.22 -41.76 -2.50
CA GLU A 30 1.37 -41.03 -1.25
C GLU A 30 2.42 -39.97 -1.54
N MET A 31 1.95 -38.78 -1.93
CA MET A 31 2.78 -37.59 -1.89
C MET A 31 3.15 -37.42 -0.43
N SER A 32 4.37 -37.84 -0.07
CA SER A 32 4.95 -37.53 1.23
C SER A 32 4.85 -36.02 1.40
N GLN A 33 4.00 -35.59 2.34
CA GLN A 33 3.82 -34.19 2.67
C GLN A 33 5.18 -33.67 3.11
N LYS A 34 5.77 -32.79 2.29
CA LYS A 34 7.06 -32.19 2.60
C LYS A 34 6.89 -31.28 3.81
N ASP A 35 7.86 -31.30 4.72
CA ASP A 35 7.87 -30.36 5.83
C ASP A 35 7.81 -28.90 5.29
N PRO A 36 7.03 -28.01 5.93
CA PRO A 36 6.92 -26.63 5.49
C PRO A 36 8.26 -25.92 5.62
N LEU A 37 8.59 -25.09 4.64
CA LEU A 37 9.77 -24.24 4.67
C LEU A 37 9.83 -23.41 5.97
N THR A 38 11.04 -23.18 6.43
CA THR A 38 11.29 -22.26 7.56
C THR A 38 11.03 -20.82 7.12
N ALA A 39 10.65 -19.94 8.05
CA ALA A 39 10.49 -18.51 7.78
C ALA A 39 11.78 -17.88 7.21
N LYS A 40 12.95 -18.36 7.66
CA LYS A 40 14.24 -17.95 7.10
C LYS A 40 14.37 -18.28 5.61
N GLN A 41 14.05 -19.51 5.19
CA GLN A 41 14.10 -19.90 3.77
C GLN A 41 13.13 -19.09 2.91
N ILE A 42 11.93 -18.82 3.44
CA ILE A 42 10.92 -18.00 2.76
C ILE A 42 11.44 -16.57 2.59
N ASN A 43 11.94 -15.94 3.65
CA ASN A 43 12.48 -14.58 3.60
C ASN A 43 13.74 -14.48 2.72
N GLU A 44 14.63 -15.48 2.73
CA GLU A 44 15.79 -15.52 1.82
C GLU A 44 15.36 -15.52 0.35
N ARG A 45 14.33 -16.29 -0.01
CA ARG A 45 13.76 -16.29 -1.36
C ARG A 45 13.09 -14.97 -1.73
N ILE A 46 12.31 -14.37 -0.81
CA ILE A 46 11.70 -13.04 -0.98
C ILE A 46 12.78 -11.99 -1.21
N ASN A 47 13.80 -11.97 -0.36
CA ASN A 47 14.93 -11.05 -0.46
C ASN A 47 15.69 -11.22 -1.77
N GLN A 48 15.89 -12.46 -2.21
CA GLN A 48 16.51 -12.76 -3.49
C GLN A 48 15.67 -12.20 -4.65
N ALA A 49 14.35 -12.45 -4.67
CA ALA A 49 13.46 -11.93 -5.71
C ALA A 49 13.48 -10.41 -5.77
N ILE A 50 13.38 -9.72 -4.62
CA ILE A 50 13.41 -8.25 -4.59
C ILE A 50 14.76 -7.71 -5.09
N LYS A 51 15.88 -8.37 -4.77
CA LYS A 51 17.21 -7.96 -5.25
C LYS A 51 17.41 -8.21 -6.74
N THR A 52 16.86 -9.29 -7.30
CA THR A 52 17.05 -9.66 -8.71
C THR A 52 16.04 -8.98 -9.63
N ASP A 53 14.78 -8.94 -9.21
CA ASP A 53 13.64 -8.59 -10.05
C ASP A 53 13.03 -7.23 -9.65
N GLY A 54 13.48 -6.65 -8.53
CA GLY A 54 12.96 -5.40 -7.96
C GLY A 54 11.65 -5.56 -7.19
N THR A 55 11.05 -6.76 -7.19
CA THR A 55 9.78 -7.05 -6.54
C THR A 55 9.66 -8.54 -6.20
N PHE A 56 8.65 -8.90 -5.41
CA PHE A 56 8.29 -10.27 -5.11
C PHE A 56 6.78 -10.45 -5.34
N ASN A 57 6.37 -11.61 -5.87
CA ASN A 57 4.97 -11.93 -6.11
C ASN A 57 4.72 -13.42 -5.84
N TRP A 58 3.80 -13.71 -4.92
CA TRP A 58 3.42 -15.07 -4.51
C TRP A 58 2.98 -15.96 -5.67
N LYS A 59 2.36 -15.39 -6.71
CA LYS A 59 1.89 -16.10 -7.90
C LYS A 59 3.02 -16.81 -8.65
N ASN A 60 4.25 -16.31 -8.55
CA ASN A 60 5.41 -16.87 -9.26
C ASN A 60 6.10 -18.02 -8.48
N GLU A 61 5.72 -18.23 -7.22
CA GLU A 61 6.33 -19.26 -6.37
C GLU A 61 5.59 -20.59 -6.47
N SER A 62 6.25 -21.69 -6.10
CA SER A 62 5.63 -23.02 -6.11
C SER A 62 4.48 -23.13 -5.10
N ASP A 63 3.59 -24.11 -5.31
CA ASP A 63 2.47 -24.39 -4.39
C ASP A 63 2.98 -24.70 -2.97
N HIS A 64 4.03 -25.51 -2.86
CA HIS A 64 4.70 -25.80 -1.60
C HIS A 64 5.27 -24.55 -0.90
N PHE A 65 5.83 -23.60 -1.66
CA PHE A 65 6.35 -22.35 -1.09
C PHE A 65 5.22 -21.48 -0.53
N VAL A 66 4.15 -21.30 -1.31
CA VAL A 66 2.97 -20.53 -0.88
C VAL A 66 2.29 -21.19 0.31
N TRP A 67 2.08 -22.51 0.28
CA TRP A 67 1.56 -23.26 1.42
C TRP A 67 2.45 -23.15 2.66
N SER A 68 3.77 -23.21 2.50
CA SER A 68 4.69 -23.04 3.63
C SER A 68 4.53 -21.66 4.27
N ALA A 69 4.38 -20.58 3.48
CA ALA A 69 4.13 -19.24 4.00
C ALA A 69 2.75 -19.13 4.69
N ILE A 70 1.72 -19.75 4.12
CA ILE A 70 0.38 -19.85 4.74
C ILE A 70 0.48 -20.55 6.10
N PHE A 71 1.19 -21.68 6.17
CA PHE A 71 1.40 -22.43 7.41
C PHE A 71 2.11 -21.60 8.49
N ARG A 72 3.03 -20.70 8.10
CA ARG A 72 3.71 -19.78 9.01
C ARG A 72 2.87 -18.55 9.38
N GLY A 73 1.87 -18.19 8.57
CA GLY A 73 1.01 -17.02 8.72
C GLY A 73 -0.42 -17.37 9.12
N ASN A 74 -0.60 -17.92 10.32
CA ASN A 74 -1.88 -18.31 10.92
C ASN A 74 -2.82 -19.14 10.04
N LYS A 75 -2.27 -19.79 9.00
CA LYS A 75 -3.02 -20.58 8.00
C LYS A 75 -4.06 -19.75 7.23
N MET A 76 -3.95 -18.42 7.26
CA MET A 76 -4.90 -17.53 6.61
C MET A 76 -4.48 -17.29 5.16
N VAL A 77 -5.45 -17.35 4.26
CA VAL A 77 -5.25 -17.20 2.82
C VAL A 77 -6.21 -16.17 2.28
N SER A 78 -5.69 -15.24 1.50
CA SER A 78 -6.50 -14.33 0.70
C SER A 78 -6.65 -14.88 -0.70
N ILE A 79 -7.90 -14.94 -1.17
CA ILE A 79 -8.25 -15.46 -2.48
C ILE A 79 -8.97 -14.36 -3.25
N GLY A 80 -8.36 -13.92 -4.34
CA GLY A 80 -9.01 -13.10 -5.35
C GLY A 80 -9.53 -14.00 -6.46
N PHE A 81 -10.81 -13.90 -6.79
CA PHE A 81 -11.44 -14.71 -7.83
C PHE A 81 -12.08 -13.82 -8.91
N GLY A 82 -12.37 -14.38 -10.07
CA GLY A 82 -12.91 -13.65 -11.22
C GLY A 82 -12.49 -14.25 -12.56
N THR A 83 -13.19 -13.86 -13.61
CA THR A 83 -13.03 -14.35 -14.99
C THR A 83 -11.86 -13.68 -15.75
N SER A 84 -11.30 -12.61 -15.21
CA SER A 84 -10.14 -11.91 -15.75
C SER A 84 -9.35 -11.23 -14.64
N LYS A 85 -8.15 -10.73 -14.94
CA LYS A 85 -7.33 -9.96 -13.98
C LYS A 85 -8.00 -8.69 -13.44
N ASP A 86 -8.97 -8.15 -14.18
CA ASP A 86 -9.68 -6.90 -13.86
C ASP A 86 -11.09 -7.17 -13.30
N ASP A 87 -11.45 -8.45 -13.13
CA ASP A 87 -12.74 -8.89 -12.58
C ASP A 87 -12.70 -8.92 -11.04
N PHE A 88 -12.34 -7.78 -10.44
CA PHE A 88 -12.28 -7.58 -8.99
C PHE A 88 -13.55 -6.93 -8.43
N ASP A 89 -14.29 -6.14 -9.23
CA ASP A 89 -15.49 -5.41 -8.77
C ASP A 89 -16.72 -6.31 -8.84
N ARG A 90 -17.20 -6.76 -7.68
CA ARG A 90 -18.34 -7.69 -7.56
C ARG A 90 -19.59 -7.16 -8.24
N SER A 91 -19.80 -5.84 -8.26
CA SER A 91 -20.96 -5.22 -8.94
C SER A 91 -20.92 -5.31 -10.46
N LYS A 92 -19.74 -5.58 -11.04
CA LYS A 92 -19.53 -5.76 -12.49
C LYS A 92 -19.34 -7.24 -12.88
N SER A 93 -19.41 -8.14 -11.91
CA SER A 93 -19.07 -9.55 -12.05
C SER A 93 -20.34 -10.41 -12.11
N PRO A 94 -20.86 -10.78 -13.30
CA PRO A 94 -22.16 -11.45 -13.42
C PRO A 94 -22.20 -12.83 -12.74
N ASN A 95 -21.05 -13.51 -12.65
CA ASN A 95 -20.94 -14.87 -12.12
C ASN A 95 -20.23 -14.93 -10.75
N SER A 96 -20.07 -13.80 -10.05
CA SER A 96 -19.27 -13.73 -8.81
C SER A 96 -19.72 -14.75 -7.77
N ASN A 97 -21.01 -14.83 -7.49
CA ASN A 97 -21.56 -15.75 -6.49
C ASN A 97 -21.37 -17.22 -6.87
N ASP A 98 -21.37 -17.55 -8.16
CA ASP A 98 -21.20 -18.92 -8.63
C ASP A 98 -19.72 -19.33 -8.57
N ILE A 99 -18.80 -18.44 -8.94
CA ILE A 99 -17.37 -18.64 -8.78
C ILE A 99 -17.01 -18.79 -7.30
N GLU A 100 -17.55 -17.93 -6.43
CA GLU A 100 -17.34 -18.03 -4.98
C GLU A 100 -17.79 -19.39 -4.44
N LYS A 101 -18.98 -19.86 -4.80
CA LYS A 101 -19.47 -21.20 -4.41
C LYS A 101 -18.56 -22.32 -4.93
N GLU A 102 -18.05 -22.20 -6.16
CA GLU A 102 -17.11 -23.16 -6.72
C GLU A 102 -15.82 -23.22 -5.89
N VAL A 103 -15.24 -22.06 -5.55
CA VAL A 103 -14.05 -21.93 -4.70
C VAL A 103 -14.30 -22.54 -3.31
N LEU A 104 -15.40 -22.18 -2.65
CA LEU A 104 -15.77 -22.74 -1.33
C LEU A 104 -15.97 -24.26 -1.38
N SER A 105 -16.55 -24.78 -2.47
CA SER A 105 -16.71 -26.22 -2.67
C SER A 105 -15.38 -26.95 -2.83
N VAL A 106 -14.40 -26.33 -3.51
CA VAL A 106 -13.03 -26.89 -3.62
C VAL A 106 -12.37 -26.91 -2.23
N ILE A 107 -12.43 -25.82 -1.48
CA ILE A 107 -11.86 -25.76 -0.13
C ILE A 107 -12.50 -26.82 0.77
N LYS A 108 -13.84 -26.90 0.81
CA LYS A 108 -14.58 -27.90 1.58
C LYS A 108 -14.13 -29.34 1.25
N LYS A 109 -13.91 -29.64 -0.03
CA LYS A 109 -13.47 -30.96 -0.50
C LYS A 109 -12.08 -31.33 0.02
N TYR A 110 -11.11 -30.42 -0.07
CA TYR A 110 -9.71 -30.72 0.26
C TYR A 110 -9.39 -30.51 1.75
N GLU A 111 -10.07 -29.61 2.44
CA GLU A 111 -9.90 -29.40 3.89
C GLU A 111 -10.74 -30.36 4.74
N GLY A 112 -11.81 -30.95 4.17
CA GLY A 112 -12.72 -31.84 4.90
C GLY A 112 -13.49 -31.13 6.02
N LYS A 113 -13.67 -29.80 5.91
CA LYS A 113 -14.32 -28.95 6.92
C LYS A 113 -15.56 -28.28 6.35
N GLU A 114 -16.53 -28.02 7.22
CA GLU A 114 -17.68 -27.17 6.89
C GLU A 114 -17.26 -25.70 6.72
N GLU A 115 -17.98 -24.96 5.86
CA GLU A 115 -17.67 -23.58 5.47
C GLU A 115 -17.44 -22.64 6.67
N ARG A 116 -18.31 -22.73 7.67
CA ARG A 116 -18.19 -21.93 8.92
C ARG A 116 -16.88 -22.11 9.69
N ASN A 117 -16.12 -23.16 9.40
CA ASN A 117 -14.86 -23.47 10.06
C ASN A 117 -13.63 -22.99 9.27
N PHE A 118 -13.81 -22.51 8.04
CA PHE A 118 -12.70 -22.02 7.23
C PHE A 118 -12.96 -20.66 6.58
N LEU A 119 -14.20 -20.25 6.31
CA LEU A 119 -14.50 -18.93 5.75
C LEU A 119 -14.43 -17.86 6.84
N LEU A 120 -13.51 -16.92 6.68
CA LEU A 120 -13.28 -15.82 7.63
C LEU A 120 -13.98 -14.53 7.17
N LEU A 121 -13.89 -14.24 5.89
CA LEU A 121 -14.45 -13.03 5.28
C LEU A 121 -14.85 -13.32 3.83
N SER A 122 -16.01 -12.82 3.42
CA SER A 122 -16.36 -12.63 2.01
C SER A 122 -16.60 -11.13 1.80
N ASP A 123 -15.85 -10.51 0.88
CA ASP A 123 -15.94 -9.08 0.65
C ASP A 123 -17.21 -8.71 -0.12
N GLN A 124 -17.88 -7.64 0.32
CA GLN A 124 -19.15 -7.22 -0.27
C GLN A 124 -19.00 -6.48 -1.60
N TYR A 125 -17.86 -5.82 -1.83
CA TYR A 125 -17.60 -5.02 -3.03
C TYR A 125 -16.64 -5.69 -3.99
N LEU A 126 -15.76 -6.55 -3.47
CA LEU A 126 -14.71 -7.20 -4.22
C LEU A 126 -14.97 -8.70 -4.38
N ASN A 127 -14.51 -9.25 -5.50
CA ASN A 127 -14.38 -10.70 -5.68
C ASN A 127 -13.15 -11.19 -4.91
N GLN A 128 -13.23 -11.09 -3.58
CA GLN A 128 -12.16 -11.39 -2.65
C GLN A 128 -12.77 -12.05 -1.40
N MET A 129 -12.10 -13.09 -0.91
CA MET A 129 -12.43 -13.73 0.36
C MET A 129 -11.16 -14.05 1.15
N ASP A 130 -11.28 -14.16 2.46
CA ASP A 130 -10.23 -14.71 3.32
C ASP A 130 -10.72 -16.01 3.95
N VAL A 131 -9.85 -17.02 3.95
CA VAL A 131 -10.14 -18.37 4.41
C VAL A 131 -8.98 -18.96 5.23
N VAL A 132 -9.24 -20.02 5.99
CA VAL A 132 -8.21 -20.85 6.63
C VAL A 132 -7.93 -22.07 5.74
N ILE A 133 -6.67 -22.31 5.39
CA ILE A 133 -6.22 -23.46 4.60
C ILE A 133 -5.07 -24.17 5.32
N GLU A 134 -5.23 -25.46 5.59
CA GLU A 134 -4.21 -26.27 6.25
C GLU A 134 -3.45 -27.19 5.29
N ASN A 135 -4.11 -27.62 4.20
CA ASN A 135 -3.56 -28.64 3.30
C ASN A 135 -2.90 -28.00 2.06
N GLU A 136 -1.73 -28.53 1.67
CA GLU A 136 -1.01 -28.08 0.47
C GLU A 136 -1.83 -28.37 -0.79
N GLU A 137 -2.56 -29.48 -0.81
CA GLU A 137 -3.43 -29.89 -1.91
C GLU A 137 -4.56 -28.89 -2.17
N THR A 138 -5.05 -28.21 -1.13
CA THR A 138 -6.05 -27.15 -1.29
C THR A 138 -5.44 -25.96 -2.04
N VAL A 139 -4.21 -25.55 -1.70
CA VAL A 139 -3.50 -24.47 -2.40
C VAL A 139 -3.28 -24.85 -3.87
N SER A 140 -2.78 -26.05 -4.12
CA SER A 140 -2.56 -26.58 -5.47
C SER A 140 -3.85 -26.62 -6.30
N ALA A 141 -4.96 -27.09 -5.70
CA ALA A 141 -6.25 -27.16 -6.37
C ALA A 141 -6.78 -25.76 -6.74
N LEU A 142 -6.72 -24.80 -5.80
CA LEU A 142 -7.16 -23.42 -6.03
C LEU A 142 -6.34 -22.73 -7.13
N ARG A 143 -5.01 -22.88 -7.11
CA ARG A 143 -4.13 -22.22 -8.09
C ARG A 143 -4.26 -22.78 -9.51
N GLN A 144 -4.88 -23.95 -9.68
CA GLN A 144 -5.21 -24.52 -10.99
C GLN A 144 -6.58 -24.07 -11.52
N MET A 145 -7.43 -23.45 -10.69
CA MET A 145 -8.72 -22.97 -11.12
C MET A 145 -8.57 -21.76 -12.06
N LYS A 146 -9.30 -21.79 -13.19
CA LYS A 146 -9.26 -20.70 -14.18
C LYS A 146 -9.81 -19.37 -13.66
N ASN A 147 -10.68 -19.43 -12.66
CA ASN A 147 -11.37 -18.28 -12.09
C ASN A 147 -10.67 -17.71 -10.85
N ILE A 148 -9.41 -18.06 -10.61
CA ILE A 148 -8.60 -17.55 -9.51
C ILE A 148 -7.58 -16.54 -10.03
N ARG A 149 -7.63 -15.33 -9.48
CA ARG A 149 -6.70 -14.24 -9.78
C ARG A 149 -5.43 -14.33 -8.93
N TYR A 150 -5.59 -14.65 -7.64
CA TYR A 150 -4.49 -14.88 -6.71
C TYR A 150 -4.90 -15.78 -5.53
N VAL A 151 -3.92 -16.47 -4.95
CA VAL A 151 -4.00 -17.23 -3.69
C VAL A 151 -2.73 -16.89 -2.92
N GLU A 152 -2.85 -16.14 -1.83
CA GLU A 152 -1.71 -15.55 -1.13
C GLU A 152 -1.83 -15.76 0.38
N PRO A 153 -0.71 -15.93 1.11
CA PRO A 153 -0.76 -15.90 2.56
C PRO A 153 -1.26 -14.53 3.02
N ALA A 154 -2.34 -14.51 3.78
CA ALA A 154 -2.95 -13.27 4.25
C ALA A 154 -2.25 -12.70 5.49
N ASP A 155 -1.52 -13.53 6.25
CA ASP A 155 -1.01 -13.19 7.58
C ASP A 155 0.46 -13.62 7.77
N TYR A 156 1.27 -13.58 6.71
CA TYR A 156 2.70 -13.87 6.79
C TYR A 156 3.50 -12.64 7.23
N HIS A 157 4.09 -12.68 8.42
CA HIS A 157 4.79 -11.55 9.03
C HIS A 157 6.27 -11.49 8.60
N TYR A 158 6.54 -10.94 7.41
CA TYR A 158 7.88 -10.86 6.85
C TYR A 158 8.86 -10.10 7.77
N PHE A 159 8.48 -8.91 8.24
CA PHE A 159 9.37 -8.06 9.05
C PHE A 159 9.60 -8.65 10.44
N GLU A 160 8.59 -9.29 11.03
CA GLU A 160 8.76 -10.00 12.30
C GLU A 160 9.79 -11.13 12.16
N PHE A 161 9.66 -11.95 11.11
CA PHE A 161 10.60 -13.04 10.86
C PHE A 161 12.01 -12.52 10.51
N GLU A 162 12.15 -11.44 9.75
CA GLU A 162 13.45 -10.81 9.51
C GLU A 162 14.09 -10.31 10.80
N ALA A 163 13.31 -9.68 11.69
CA ALA A 163 13.81 -9.21 12.98
C ALA A 163 14.33 -10.35 13.85
N GLN A 164 13.86 -11.59 13.70
CA GLN A 164 14.39 -12.73 14.46
C GLN A 164 15.83 -13.08 14.06
N TYR A 165 16.17 -12.97 12.77
CA TYR A 165 17.44 -13.43 12.21
C TYR A 165 18.42 -12.31 11.86
N ASN A 166 17.94 -11.08 11.71
CA ASN A 166 18.73 -9.94 11.27
C ASN A 166 18.78 -8.82 12.33
N ALA A 167 19.96 -8.59 12.90
CA ALA A 167 20.17 -7.56 13.90
C ALA A 167 19.83 -6.14 13.39
N ALA A 168 20.00 -5.86 12.09
CA ALA A 168 19.65 -4.58 11.49
C ALA A 168 18.13 -4.35 11.36
N ALA A 169 17.33 -5.43 11.36
CA ALA A 169 15.87 -5.36 11.39
C ALA A 169 15.34 -5.14 12.82
N LYS A 170 16.00 -5.71 13.85
CA LYS A 170 15.65 -5.50 15.28
C LYS A 170 15.63 -4.03 15.71
N SER A 171 16.52 -3.20 15.18
CA SER A 171 16.63 -1.77 15.51
C SER A 171 15.61 -0.89 14.79
N SER A 172 14.83 -1.44 13.85
CA SER A 172 13.90 -0.66 13.01
C SER A 172 12.43 -0.73 13.45
N GLY A 173 12.10 -1.56 14.44
CA GLY A 173 10.73 -2.00 14.71
C GLY A 173 9.81 -1.11 15.55
N SER A 174 10.26 0.00 16.17
CA SER A 174 9.36 0.70 17.13
C SER A 174 9.52 2.21 17.30
N GLY A 175 10.49 2.87 16.66
CA GLY A 175 10.70 4.32 16.84
C GLY A 175 11.12 5.12 15.61
N SER A 176 11.33 4.48 14.45
CA SER A 176 11.92 5.12 13.26
C SER A 176 10.97 5.29 12.07
N SER A 177 9.74 4.76 12.14
CA SER A 177 8.79 4.77 11.02
C SER A 177 7.87 6.01 11.01
N GLY A 178 8.27 7.08 11.68
CA GLY A 178 7.48 8.31 11.81
C GLY A 178 6.40 8.28 12.90
N CYS A 179 6.25 7.17 13.63
CA CYS A 179 5.46 7.11 14.85
C CYS A 179 6.14 7.88 16.00
N GLY A 180 5.33 8.53 16.82
CA GLY A 180 5.74 9.24 18.02
C GLY A 180 4.76 10.34 18.37
N PHE A 181 4.49 10.49 19.66
CA PHE A 181 3.66 11.55 20.23
C PHE A 181 4.48 12.77 20.68
N SER A 182 5.75 12.83 20.26
CA SER A 182 6.69 13.90 20.59
C SER A 182 6.16 15.25 20.12
N SER A 183 6.66 16.29 20.78
CA SER A 183 6.55 17.67 20.32
C SER A 183 7.95 18.28 20.31
N SER A 184 8.15 19.20 19.39
CA SER A 184 9.43 19.87 19.18
C SER A 184 9.21 21.36 19.08
N THR A 185 10.12 22.14 19.67
CA THR A 185 10.14 23.59 19.42
C THR A 185 10.59 23.84 18.00
N LEU A 186 9.74 24.50 17.21
CA LEU A 186 10.07 24.81 15.82
C LEU A 186 11.15 25.90 15.75
N SER A 187 12.20 25.63 14.98
CA SER A 187 13.18 26.64 14.58
C SER A 187 12.50 27.76 13.80
N THR A 188 12.82 29.01 14.12
CA THR A 188 12.32 30.20 13.40
C THR A 188 12.75 30.24 11.95
N ALA A 189 13.80 29.50 11.58
CA ALA A 189 14.22 29.35 10.18
C ALA A 189 13.27 28.43 9.39
N ASP A 190 12.49 27.57 10.05
CA ASP A 190 11.70 26.52 9.38
C ASP A 190 10.27 26.92 9.06
N TYR A 191 9.87 28.15 9.40
CA TYR A 191 8.56 28.67 9.05
C TYR A 191 8.60 30.17 8.81
N THR A 192 7.59 30.64 8.09
CA THR A 192 7.18 32.05 8.11
C THR A 192 5.80 32.17 8.75
N SER A 193 5.40 33.36 9.16
CA SER A 193 4.08 33.60 9.74
C SER A 193 3.14 34.20 8.71
N THR A 194 1.87 33.85 8.82
CA THR A 194 0.81 34.43 7.99
C THR A 194 -0.42 34.74 8.82
N ALA A 195 -1.17 35.76 8.45
CA ALA A 195 -2.41 36.12 9.14
C ALA A 195 -3.39 34.92 9.16
N PRO A 196 -4.13 34.69 10.26
CA PRO A 196 -4.12 35.49 11.49
C PRO A 196 -2.93 35.23 12.44
N SER A 197 -2.34 34.03 12.44
CA SER A 197 -1.03 33.78 13.08
C SER A 197 -0.40 32.44 12.69
N ALA A 198 -0.93 31.74 11.69
CA ALA A 198 -0.48 30.42 11.29
C ALA A 198 0.97 30.42 10.83
N LYS A 199 1.67 29.30 11.04
CA LYS A 199 3.05 29.09 10.58
C LYS A 199 3.03 28.36 9.24
N ILE A 200 3.57 28.97 8.20
CA ILE A 200 3.78 28.37 6.90
C ILE A 200 5.11 27.59 6.94
N PRO A 201 5.11 26.25 6.80
CA PRO A 201 6.35 25.48 6.71
C PRO A 201 7.25 25.97 5.57
N TRP A 202 8.56 25.99 5.78
CA TRP A 202 9.54 26.44 4.77
C TRP A 202 9.39 25.74 3.41
N ALA A 203 9.06 24.44 3.45
CA ALA A 203 8.90 23.60 2.27
C ALA A 203 7.80 24.13 1.34
N PHE A 204 6.78 24.80 1.89
CA PHE A 204 5.67 25.31 1.09
C PHE A 204 6.12 26.44 0.16
N ALA A 205 7.08 27.26 0.59
CA ALA A 205 7.66 28.31 -0.25
C ALA A 205 8.46 27.72 -1.42
N LYS A 206 9.14 26.57 -1.24
CA LYS A 206 9.88 25.88 -2.31
C LYS A 206 8.98 25.37 -3.44
N HIS A 207 7.68 25.26 -3.16
CA HIS A 207 6.65 24.81 -4.10
C HIS A 207 5.70 25.93 -4.53
N ASN A 208 5.93 27.19 -4.13
CA ASN A 208 5.05 28.34 -4.38
C ASN A 208 3.61 28.15 -3.89
N ILE A 209 3.42 27.41 -2.78
CA ILE A 209 2.11 27.15 -2.19
C ILE A 209 1.48 28.44 -1.62
N PRO A 210 2.21 29.31 -0.88
CA PRO A 210 1.60 30.54 -0.34
C PRO A 210 1.05 31.47 -1.41
N ASP A 211 1.74 31.61 -2.54
CA ASP A 211 1.27 32.42 -3.67
C ASP A 211 0.06 31.79 -4.35
N ALA A 212 0.04 30.45 -4.47
CA ALA A 212 -1.09 29.70 -5.02
C ALA A 212 -2.39 29.91 -4.23
N TRP A 213 -2.30 30.22 -2.93
CA TRP A 213 -3.48 30.48 -2.09
C TRP A 213 -4.30 31.69 -2.50
N SER A 214 -3.75 32.60 -3.31
CA SER A 214 -4.52 33.68 -3.94
C SER A 214 -5.47 33.19 -5.05
N TYR A 215 -5.25 31.99 -5.59
CA TYR A 215 -6.05 31.39 -6.65
C TYR A 215 -6.92 30.23 -6.15
N SER A 216 -6.42 29.45 -5.19
CA SER A 216 -7.12 28.28 -4.66
C SER A 216 -6.63 27.90 -3.27
N THR A 217 -7.55 27.50 -2.41
CA THR A 217 -7.27 27.09 -1.02
C THR A 217 -7.65 25.63 -0.75
N GLY A 218 -8.09 24.91 -1.79
CA GLY A 218 -8.59 23.53 -1.70
C GLY A 218 -10.07 23.44 -1.33
N ALA A 219 -10.76 24.58 -1.20
CA ALA A 219 -12.19 24.65 -0.84
C ALA A 219 -13.06 23.72 -1.71
N GLY A 220 -13.95 22.97 -1.06
CA GLY A 220 -14.90 22.07 -1.72
C GLY A 220 -14.33 20.73 -2.19
N VAL A 221 -13.02 20.50 -2.10
CA VAL A 221 -12.40 19.22 -2.45
C VAL A 221 -12.22 18.37 -1.19
N THR A 222 -12.62 17.09 -1.25
CA THR A 222 -12.40 16.16 -0.13
C THR A 222 -11.22 15.24 -0.40
N ILE A 223 -10.30 15.22 0.56
CA ILE A 223 -9.14 14.32 0.62
C ILE A 223 -9.46 13.17 1.57
N GLY A 224 -9.31 11.94 1.10
CA GLY A 224 -9.31 10.73 1.91
C GLY A 224 -7.90 10.42 2.41
N LEU A 225 -7.72 10.23 3.70
CA LEU A 225 -6.48 9.81 4.33
C LEU A 225 -6.62 8.36 4.83
N ILE A 226 -5.75 7.47 4.36
CA ILE A 226 -5.61 6.11 4.88
C ILE A 226 -4.31 6.07 5.68
N ASP A 227 -4.41 6.04 7.01
CA ASP A 227 -3.24 6.13 7.89
C ASP A 227 -3.49 5.48 9.26
N THR A 228 -2.67 5.80 10.27
CA THR A 228 -2.78 5.28 11.65
C THR A 228 -3.88 5.93 12.49
N GLY A 229 -4.67 6.83 11.89
CA GLY A 229 -5.76 7.57 12.52
C GLY A 229 -5.48 9.08 12.63
N VAL A 230 -6.35 9.80 13.35
CA VAL A 230 -6.12 11.21 13.67
C VAL A 230 -6.43 11.43 15.15
N SER A 231 -5.47 12.00 15.88
CA SER A 231 -5.56 12.24 17.32
C SER A 231 -6.89 12.95 17.68
N PRO A 232 -7.62 12.44 18.67
CA PRO A 232 -8.76 13.17 19.24
C PRO A 232 -8.33 14.38 20.08
N GLU A 233 -7.08 14.44 20.56
CA GLU A 233 -6.52 15.52 21.36
C GLU A 233 -6.10 16.73 20.52
N GLN A 234 -5.81 16.57 19.24
CA GLN A 234 -5.44 17.68 18.35
C GLN A 234 -6.68 18.47 17.89
N SER A 235 -7.01 19.57 18.59
CA SER A 235 -8.23 20.34 18.32
C SER A 235 -8.27 20.97 16.93
N LEU A 236 -7.13 21.36 16.35
CA LEU A 236 -7.06 21.90 14.98
C LEU A 236 -7.38 20.86 13.90
N LEU A 237 -7.38 19.58 14.25
CA LEU A 237 -7.90 18.46 13.45
C LEU A 237 -9.17 17.89 14.10
N GLY A 238 -10.00 18.75 14.67
CA GLY A 238 -11.21 18.41 15.41
C GLY A 238 -12.13 19.63 15.55
N GLY A 239 -12.49 19.99 16.79
CA GLY A 239 -13.41 21.10 17.04
C GLY A 239 -12.96 22.47 16.49
N SER A 240 -11.67 22.66 16.30
CA SER A 240 -11.06 23.90 15.77
C SER A 240 -10.62 23.79 14.31
N PHE A 241 -11.13 22.81 13.56
CA PHE A 241 -10.80 22.59 12.14
C PHE A 241 -11.21 23.74 11.22
N ASN A 242 -12.17 24.58 11.65
CA ASN A 242 -12.58 25.81 10.96
C ASN A 242 -12.04 27.07 11.68
N SER A 243 -10.82 27.02 12.20
CA SER A 243 -10.20 28.15 12.90
C SER A 243 -9.44 29.09 11.96
N GLY A 244 -9.29 30.33 12.43
CA GLY A 244 -8.54 31.38 11.73
C GLY A 244 -9.16 31.72 10.37
N ALA A 245 -8.36 31.60 9.30
CA ALA A 245 -8.78 31.87 7.93
C ALA A 245 -9.33 30.64 7.19
N SER A 246 -9.66 29.57 7.93
CA SER A 246 -10.26 28.35 7.35
C SER A 246 -11.74 28.27 7.72
N SER A 247 -12.60 27.94 6.76
CA SER A 247 -14.05 27.90 7.01
C SER A 247 -14.77 27.01 5.99
N GLY A 248 -15.99 26.58 6.32
CA GLY A 248 -16.86 25.82 5.39
C GLY A 248 -16.36 24.41 5.06
N ARG A 249 -15.49 23.83 5.90
CA ARG A 249 -14.85 22.52 5.68
C ARG A 249 -15.22 21.53 6.77
N THR A 250 -15.17 20.25 6.45
CA THR A 250 -15.51 19.15 7.38
C THR A 250 -14.34 18.19 7.58
N ILE A 251 -14.23 17.65 8.79
CA ILE A 251 -13.39 16.49 9.08
C ILE A 251 -14.25 15.34 9.59
N SER A 252 -14.06 14.15 9.01
CA SER A 252 -14.65 12.90 9.49
C SER A 252 -13.54 11.89 9.75
N LYS A 253 -13.67 11.11 10.83
CA LYS A 253 -12.67 10.13 11.26
C LYS A 253 -13.36 8.78 11.47
N TYR A 254 -12.81 7.73 10.87
CA TYR A 254 -13.34 6.37 10.92
C TYR A 254 -12.23 5.40 11.35
N GLY A 255 -12.60 4.31 12.02
CA GLY A 255 -11.70 3.22 12.37
C GLY A 255 -12.14 1.94 11.70
N VAL A 256 -11.26 1.32 10.93
CA VAL A 256 -11.51 0.04 10.24
C VAL A 256 -10.50 -1.05 10.63
N TYR A 257 -9.62 -0.73 11.58
CA TYR A 257 -8.65 -1.63 12.20
C TYR A 257 -9.02 -1.84 13.69
N ASN A 258 -8.94 -3.08 14.19
CA ASN A 258 -9.14 -3.53 15.58
C ASN A 258 -10.41 -3.08 16.34
N SER A 259 -11.40 -2.47 15.68
CA SER A 259 -12.68 -2.03 16.28
C SER A 259 -12.54 -1.10 17.51
N ASP A 260 -11.39 -0.47 17.69
CA ASP A 260 -11.02 0.43 18.79
C ASP A 260 -11.16 1.93 18.41
N GLY A 261 -11.76 2.20 17.25
CA GLY A 261 -12.12 3.54 16.79
C GLY A 261 -11.08 4.20 15.87
N SER A 262 -11.24 5.50 15.68
CA SER A 262 -10.46 6.29 14.70
C SER A 262 -9.25 7.02 15.30
N GLY A 263 -9.03 6.87 16.61
CA GLY A 263 -7.98 7.56 17.35
C GLY A 263 -6.61 7.11 16.90
N ASP A 264 -5.70 8.04 16.68
CA ASP A 264 -4.34 7.73 16.26
C ASP A 264 -3.56 7.07 17.39
N GLN A 265 -2.95 5.91 17.14
CA GLN A 265 -2.14 5.18 18.12
C GLN A 265 -0.64 5.21 17.80
N CYS A 266 -0.26 5.85 16.69
CA CYS A 266 1.14 5.99 16.27
C CYS A 266 1.55 7.47 16.20
N GLY A 267 0.63 8.39 15.92
CA GLY A 267 0.89 9.82 15.73
C GLY A 267 1.21 10.20 14.28
N HIS A 268 1.49 9.22 13.42
CA HIS A 268 1.85 9.45 12.03
C HIS A 268 0.69 10.03 11.22
N GLY A 269 -0.51 9.43 11.32
CA GLY A 269 -1.69 9.93 10.60
C GLY A 269 -2.11 11.34 11.00
N THR A 270 -1.93 11.73 12.27
CA THR A 270 -2.14 13.11 12.73
C THR A 270 -1.20 14.09 12.05
N LYS A 271 0.09 13.73 11.92
CA LYS A 271 1.09 14.53 11.22
C LYS A 271 0.78 14.63 9.71
N MET A 272 0.33 13.54 9.08
CA MET A 272 -0.08 13.56 7.66
C MET A 272 -1.31 14.44 7.44
N ALA A 273 -2.34 14.30 8.27
CA ALA A 273 -3.54 15.14 8.27
C ALA A 273 -3.18 16.64 8.44
N SER A 274 -2.19 16.94 9.27
CA SER A 274 -1.68 18.30 9.44
C SER A 274 -1.13 18.87 8.13
N VAL A 275 -0.23 18.14 7.47
CA VAL A 275 0.47 18.65 6.27
C VAL A 275 -0.51 18.91 5.14
N MET A 276 -1.49 18.01 4.95
CA MET A 276 -2.47 18.18 3.87
C MET A 276 -3.45 19.32 4.17
N ALA A 277 -3.95 19.43 5.39
CA ALA A 277 -5.18 20.18 5.62
C ALA A 277 -5.34 20.78 7.02
N ALA A 278 -4.27 20.95 7.83
CA ALA A 278 -4.39 21.76 9.03
C ALA A 278 -4.92 23.18 8.69
N PRO A 279 -5.82 23.76 9.50
CA PRO A 279 -6.36 25.06 9.24
C PRO A 279 -5.27 26.14 9.27
N ARG A 280 -5.47 27.20 8.49
CA ARG A 280 -4.78 28.48 8.61
C ARG A 280 -5.24 29.18 9.88
N ASN A 281 -4.79 28.63 11.00
CA ASN A 281 -5.26 28.89 12.34
C ASN A 281 -4.80 30.25 12.91
N ASN A 282 -5.40 30.63 14.03
CA ASN A 282 -5.02 31.77 14.85
C ASN A 282 -4.25 31.35 16.13
N ALA A 283 -3.74 30.11 16.18
CA ALA A 283 -3.07 29.53 17.35
C ALA A 283 -1.54 29.56 17.25
N GLY A 284 -0.95 30.15 16.21
CA GLY A 284 0.51 30.15 16.05
C GLY A 284 1.10 28.79 15.65
N LEU A 285 0.31 27.92 15.03
CA LEU A 285 0.70 26.54 14.69
C LEU A 285 0.78 26.31 13.17
N PRO A 286 1.47 25.24 12.72
CA PRO A 286 1.61 24.92 11.30
C PRO A 286 0.27 24.80 10.55
N VAL A 287 0.23 25.34 9.32
CA VAL A 287 -0.91 25.23 8.39
C VAL A 287 -0.65 24.13 7.35
N GLY A 288 -1.73 23.49 6.87
CA GLY A 288 -1.66 22.51 5.80
C GLY A 288 -1.70 23.14 4.40
N VAL A 289 -1.31 22.37 3.38
CA VAL A 289 -1.27 22.84 1.99
C VAL A 289 -2.64 23.30 1.51
N ALA A 290 -3.68 22.49 1.72
CA ALA A 290 -5.07 22.75 1.33
C ALA A 290 -5.92 23.10 2.55
N TYR A 291 -5.64 24.25 3.15
CA TYR A 291 -6.26 24.69 4.40
C TYR A 291 -7.76 24.98 4.31
N ASN A 292 -8.42 24.88 3.15
CA ASN A 292 -9.89 24.82 3.01
C ASN A 292 -10.50 23.52 2.44
N ALA A 293 -9.70 22.47 2.19
CA ALA A 293 -10.22 21.15 1.78
C ALA A 293 -11.01 20.41 2.88
N ASN A 294 -11.92 19.53 2.51
CA ASN A 294 -12.49 18.57 3.46
C ASN A 294 -11.52 17.40 3.70
N LEU A 295 -11.60 16.77 4.87
CA LEU A 295 -10.78 15.62 5.22
C LEU A 295 -11.65 14.45 5.70
N ILE A 296 -11.45 13.27 5.13
CA ILE A 296 -11.99 12.02 5.64
C ILE A 296 -10.82 11.10 5.97
N ALA A 297 -10.63 10.77 7.24
CA ALA A 297 -9.52 9.94 7.68
C ALA A 297 -10.01 8.56 8.12
N TYR A 298 -9.35 7.51 7.64
CA TYR A 298 -9.51 6.13 8.08
C TYR A 298 -8.26 5.69 8.83
N ARG A 299 -8.44 5.28 10.08
CA ARG A 299 -7.44 4.47 10.78
C ARG A 299 -7.50 3.06 10.23
N ALA A 300 -6.45 2.68 9.51
CA ALA A 300 -6.36 1.41 8.80
C ALA A 300 -5.20 0.52 9.26
N ALA A 301 -4.30 1.01 10.10
CA ALA A 301 -3.21 0.21 10.65
C ALA A 301 -2.74 0.78 11.99
N GLU A 302 -1.97 -0.04 12.72
CA GLU A 302 -1.28 0.40 13.94
C GLU A 302 -0.04 1.23 13.61
N ASN A 303 0.65 0.84 12.54
CA ASN A 303 1.89 1.46 12.07
C ASN A 303 1.83 1.66 10.54
N VAL A 304 2.92 2.12 9.93
CA VAL A 304 3.00 2.43 8.49
C VAL A 304 3.47 1.25 7.64
N VAL A 305 3.77 0.13 8.28
CA VAL A 305 4.22 -1.12 7.64
C VAL A 305 3.11 -2.15 7.80
N LEU A 306 2.59 -2.66 6.69
CA LEU A 306 1.39 -3.50 6.67
C LEU A 306 1.72 -4.99 6.74
N GLU A 307 1.77 -5.57 7.93
CA GLU A 307 2.18 -6.98 8.10
C GLU A 307 0.98 -7.91 8.25
N THR A 308 0.06 -7.53 9.13
CA THR A 308 -1.02 -8.43 9.56
C THR A 308 -2.18 -8.44 8.58
N SER A 309 -2.93 -9.55 8.53
CA SER A 309 -4.13 -9.67 7.72
C SER A 309 -5.19 -8.64 8.09
N SER A 310 -5.27 -8.25 9.37
CA SER A 310 -6.20 -7.21 9.84
C SER A 310 -5.83 -5.84 9.30
N GLU A 311 -4.54 -5.46 9.27
CA GLU A 311 -4.07 -4.21 8.64
C GLU A 311 -4.33 -4.23 7.12
N GLN A 312 -4.00 -5.33 6.45
CA GLN A 312 -4.24 -5.47 5.01
C GLN A 312 -5.73 -5.35 4.66
N THR A 313 -6.59 -5.97 5.47
CA THR A 313 -8.05 -5.92 5.33
C THR A 313 -8.57 -4.52 5.60
N ALA A 314 -8.08 -3.85 6.64
CA ALA A 314 -8.46 -2.50 7.01
C ALA A 314 -8.08 -1.48 5.93
N VAL A 315 -6.89 -1.60 5.33
CA VAL A 315 -6.47 -0.77 4.18
C VAL A 315 -7.36 -1.00 2.96
N LYS A 316 -7.63 -2.27 2.59
CA LYS A 316 -8.57 -2.61 1.52
C LYS A 316 -9.97 -2.02 1.78
N THR A 317 -10.46 -2.10 3.01
CA THR A 317 -11.75 -1.52 3.41
C THR A 317 -11.73 0.00 3.27
N ALA A 318 -10.68 0.68 3.72
CA ALA A 318 -10.56 2.13 3.58
C ALA A 318 -10.57 2.57 2.10
N PHE A 319 -9.88 1.85 1.21
CA PHE A 319 -9.93 2.15 -0.23
C PHE A 319 -11.33 1.96 -0.83
N THR A 320 -12.02 0.87 -0.51
CA THR A 320 -13.38 0.61 -1.04
C THR A 320 -14.39 1.63 -0.53
N GLU A 321 -14.35 1.98 0.76
CA GLU A 321 -15.21 3.01 1.37
C GLU A 321 -14.97 4.41 0.78
N LEU A 322 -13.70 4.83 0.65
CA LEU A 322 -13.35 6.10 -0.01
C LEU A 322 -13.69 6.08 -1.51
N GLY A 323 -13.56 4.92 -2.15
CA GLY A 323 -13.98 4.65 -3.53
C GLY A 323 -15.47 4.92 -3.73
N ASN A 324 -16.30 4.40 -2.83
CA ASN A 324 -17.76 4.54 -2.87
C ASN A 324 -18.24 5.94 -2.48
N ASN A 325 -17.48 6.67 -1.68
CA ASN A 325 -17.85 8.03 -1.29
C ASN A 325 -17.63 9.03 -2.44
N THR A 326 -18.71 9.42 -3.12
CA THR A 326 -18.69 10.33 -4.29
C THR A 326 -18.12 11.73 -4.00
N ASN A 327 -18.10 12.15 -2.73
CA ASN A 327 -17.52 13.43 -2.31
C ASN A 327 -15.99 13.41 -2.27
N VAL A 328 -15.37 12.22 -2.17
CA VAL A 328 -13.91 12.04 -2.16
C VAL A 328 -13.37 12.13 -3.60
N LYS A 329 -12.38 12.99 -3.81
CA LYS A 329 -11.67 13.12 -5.10
C LYS A 329 -10.26 12.55 -5.05
N ILE A 330 -9.61 12.68 -3.90
CA ILE A 330 -8.19 12.36 -3.71
C ILE A 330 -8.08 11.35 -2.57
N ILE A 331 -7.20 10.37 -2.69
CA ILE A 331 -6.80 9.46 -1.60
C ILE A 331 -5.29 9.60 -1.39
N SER A 332 -4.87 9.74 -0.15
CA SER A 332 -3.47 9.78 0.29
C SER A 332 -3.21 8.61 1.23
N MET A 333 -2.17 7.83 0.95
CA MET A 333 -1.75 6.71 1.78
C MET A 333 -0.23 6.74 1.99
N SER A 334 0.20 6.90 3.23
CA SER A 334 1.61 7.04 3.61
C SER A 334 2.12 5.79 4.36
N MET A 335 1.73 4.62 3.87
CA MET A 335 2.03 3.29 4.41
C MET A 335 2.14 2.29 3.27
N GLY A 336 2.73 1.12 3.52
CA GLY A 336 2.91 0.15 2.45
C GLY A 336 3.61 -1.14 2.85
N HIS A 337 4.01 -1.88 1.82
CA HIS A 337 4.69 -3.17 1.94
C HIS A 337 5.78 -3.31 0.87
N ILE A 338 6.80 -4.13 1.12
CA ILE A 338 7.93 -4.33 0.18
C ILE A 338 7.58 -5.23 -1.01
N PHE A 339 6.39 -5.82 -1.01
CA PHE A 339 5.86 -6.64 -2.09
C PHE A 339 4.35 -6.47 -2.20
N SER A 340 3.77 -6.91 -3.32
CA SER A 340 2.34 -6.77 -3.61
C SER A 340 1.48 -7.61 -2.65
N VAL A 341 0.33 -7.05 -2.26
CA VAL A 341 -0.71 -7.74 -1.49
C VAL A 341 -2.01 -7.67 -2.28
N GLY A 342 -2.52 -8.81 -2.75
CA GLY A 342 -3.62 -8.89 -3.71
C GLY A 342 -4.90 -8.18 -3.25
N LYS A 343 -5.29 -8.33 -1.97
CA LYS A 343 -6.51 -7.65 -1.45
C LYS A 343 -6.36 -6.13 -1.46
N ILE A 344 -5.17 -5.59 -1.17
CA ILE A 344 -4.93 -4.15 -1.25
C ILE A 344 -4.91 -3.69 -2.71
N GLU A 345 -4.32 -4.48 -3.62
CA GLU A 345 -4.30 -4.20 -5.05
C GLU A 345 -5.73 -4.02 -5.60
N ASP A 346 -6.64 -4.93 -5.22
CA ASP A 346 -8.05 -4.85 -5.60
C ASP A 346 -8.74 -3.61 -5.01
N GLY A 347 -8.44 -3.26 -3.75
CA GLY A 347 -8.95 -2.04 -3.13
C GLY A 347 -8.51 -0.77 -3.88
N VAL A 348 -7.22 -0.67 -4.22
CA VAL A 348 -6.65 0.44 -5.00
C VAL A 348 -7.30 0.53 -6.38
N LYS A 349 -7.39 -0.60 -7.11
CA LYS A 349 -8.04 -0.68 -8.42
C LYS A 349 -9.51 -0.29 -8.36
N TYR A 350 -10.21 -0.72 -7.32
CA TYR A 350 -11.61 -0.35 -7.08
C TYR A 350 -11.75 1.16 -6.90
N ALA A 351 -10.99 1.77 -6.00
CA ALA A 351 -10.99 3.22 -5.80
C ALA A 351 -10.63 3.98 -7.10
N TYR A 352 -9.60 3.53 -7.81
CA TYR A 352 -9.20 4.12 -9.08
C TYR A 352 -10.33 4.06 -10.13
N SER A 353 -11.05 2.94 -10.21
CA SER A 353 -12.19 2.76 -11.12
C SER A 353 -13.38 3.68 -10.79
N LYS A 354 -13.45 4.20 -9.54
CA LYS A 354 -14.43 5.21 -9.10
C LYS A 354 -13.93 6.65 -9.29
N GLY A 355 -12.85 6.84 -10.04
CA GLY A 355 -12.33 8.15 -10.45
C GLY A 355 -11.49 8.88 -9.38
N LYS A 356 -10.99 8.16 -8.37
CA LYS A 356 -10.14 8.74 -7.33
C LYS A 356 -8.71 8.97 -7.86
N LEU A 357 -8.11 10.10 -7.52
CA LEU A 357 -6.67 10.35 -7.68
C LEU A 357 -5.96 9.84 -6.44
N ILE A 358 -5.07 8.86 -6.60
CA ILE A 358 -4.46 8.14 -5.47
C ILE A 358 -2.99 8.50 -5.39
N PHE A 359 -2.52 8.93 -4.22
CA PHE A 359 -1.13 9.22 -3.92
C PHE A 359 -0.62 8.26 -2.86
N CYS A 360 0.52 7.62 -3.14
CA CYS A 360 1.13 6.65 -2.25
C CYS A 360 2.62 6.97 -2.04
N ALA A 361 3.11 6.76 -0.82
CA ALA A 361 4.50 7.01 -0.48
C ALA A 361 5.42 6.02 -1.21
N GLY A 362 6.41 6.54 -1.94
CA GLY A 362 7.35 5.73 -2.71
C GLY A 362 8.29 4.87 -1.85
N GLY A 363 8.31 5.09 -0.53
CA GLY A 363 9.07 4.30 0.43
C GLY A 363 9.98 5.15 1.30
N THR A 364 10.07 4.75 2.56
CA THR A 364 10.97 5.33 3.55
C THR A 364 11.77 4.18 4.16
N SER A 365 13.08 4.17 3.94
CA SER A 365 13.99 3.13 4.38
C SER A 365 14.06 3.10 5.90
N THR A 366 13.90 1.91 6.43
CA THR A 366 14.59 1.48 7.65
C THR A 366 16.02 1.04 7.30
N SER A 367 16.89 0.84 8.29
CA SER A 367 18.24 0.27 8.09
C SER A 367 18.22 -1.00 7.22
N PHE A 368 17.13 -1.75 7.27
CA PHE A 368 16.98 -3.03 6.57
C PHE A 368 16.29 -2.94 5.20
N THR A 369 15.43 -1.94 4.93
CA THR A 369 14.68 -1.84 3.66
C THR A 369 15.34 -0.95 2.61
N SER A 370 16.56 -0.47 2.86
CA SER A 370 17.32 0.43 1.97
C SER A 370 17.65 -0.17 0.59
N PHE A 371 17.58 -1.50 0.43
CA PHE A 371 17.78 -2.17 -0.85
C PHE A 371 16.51 -2.21 -1.73
N VAL A 372 15.36 -1.83 -1.18
CA VAL A 372 14.06 -1.90 -1.87
C VAL A 372 13.85 -0.62 -2.70
N GLY A 373 13.33 -0.79 -3.91
CA GLY A 373 12.89 0.31 -4.77
C GLY A 373 11.60 0.96 -4.29
N VAL A 374 10.77 1.43 -5.22
CA VAL A 374 9.45 1.99 -4.88
C VAL A 374 8.55 0.90 -4.29
N ILE A 375 8.00 1.14 -3.10
CA ILE A 375 7.22 0.14 -2.36
C ILE A 375 5.77 0.05 -2.85
N PHE A 376 5.10 -1.05 -2.54
CA PHE A 376 3.67 -1.23 -2.77
C PHE A 376 2.84 -0.46 -1.72
N PRO A 377 1.69 0.16 -2.08
CA PRO A 377 1.06 0.20 -3.40
C PRO A 377 1.54 1.34 -4.31
N ALA A 378 2.51 2.16 -3.92
CA ALA A 378 3.02 3.24 -4.78
C ALA A 378 3.59 2.74 -6.11
N SER A 379 4.07 1.50 -6.16
CA SER A 379 4.53 0.84 -7.39
C SER A 379 3.42 0.54 -8.41
N MET A 380 2.14 0.67 -8.04
CA MET A 380 1.00 0.37 -8.90
C MET A 380 0.70 1.49 -9.92
N PRO A 381 0.36 1.16 -11.18
CA PRO A 381 -0.03 2.13 -12.21
C PRO A 381 -1.23 3.02 -11.85
N GLU A 382 -2.12 2.55 -10.98
CA GLU A 382 -3.31 3.27 -10.51
C GLU A 382 -2.97 4.38 -9.50
N THR A 383 -1.76 4.37 -8.95
CA THR A 383 -1.33 5.33 -7.92
C THR A 383 -0.31 6.31 -8.50
N GLN A 384 -0.10 7.41 -7.79
CA GLN A 384 1.01 8.32 -8.04
C GLN A 384 2.04 8.14 -6.93
N ALA A 385 3.23 7.67 -7.28
CA ALA A 385 4.29 7.42 -6.30
C ALA A 385 5.06 8.70 -5.99
N ILE A 386 5.12 9.05 -4.71
CA ILE A 386 5.69 10.33 -4.26
C ILE A 386 6.90 10.10 -3.35
N THR A 387 7.98 10.84 -3.59
CA THR A 387 9.19 10.78 -2.75
C THR A 387 9.64 12.16 -2.26
N GLY A 388 10.36 12.16 -1.13
CA GLY A 388 10.96 13.36 -0.56
C GLY A 388 12.37 13.63 -1.08
N VAL A 389 12.70 14.90 -1.30
CA VAL A 389 14.04 15.36 -1.70
C VAL A 389 14.54 16.47 -0.78
N LYS A 390 15.87 16.69 -0.80
CA LYS A 390 16.54 17.76 -0.07
C LYS A 390 16.38 19.10 -0.79
N GLU A 391 16.21 20.18 -0.02
CA GLU A 391 16.09 21.52 -0.58
C GLU A 391 17.33 21.98 -1.35
N ASN A 392 17.14 22.82 -2.37
CA ASN A 392 18.22 23.45 -3.13
C ASN A 392 19.25 22.47 -3.72
N THR A 393 18.84 21.23 -3.94
CA THR A 393 19.62 20.21 -4.62
C THR A 393 19.03 19.92 -6.00
N SER A 394 19.78 19.24 -6.86
CA SER A 394 19.27 18.68 -8.12
C SER A 394 18.42 17.42 -7.85
N ASN A 395 17.42 17.53 -6.97
CA ASN A 395 16.58 16.43 -6.47
C ASN A 395 17.37 15.30 -5.78
N GLN A 396 18.35 15.62 -4.95
CA GLN A 396 18.95 14.61 -4.08
C GLN A 396 17.85 14.03 -3.19
N LYS A 397 17.65 12.70 -3.23
CA LYS A 397 16.71 12.01 -2.34
C LYS A 397 16.97 12.39 -0.88
N CYS A 398 15.91 12.46 -0.08
CA CYS A 398 16.08 12.59 1.35
C CYS A 398 16.83 11.38 1.93
N ASP A 399 17.40 11.53 3.11
CA ASP A 399 18.28 10.51 3.70
C ASP A 399 17.60 9.13 3.78
N VAL A 400 16.33 9.12 4.15
CA VAL A 400 15.51 7.91 4.31
C VAL A 400 14.62 7.59 3.11
N CYS A 401 14.58 8.40 2.06
CA CYS A 401 13.60 8.23 0.98
C CYS A 401 14.07 7.24 -0.09
N HIS A 402 13.13 6.49 -0.65
CA HIS A 402 13.35 5.64 -1.82
C HIS A 402 13.23 6.47 -3.12
N SER A 403 13.82 6.00 -4.21
CA SER A 403 13.74 6.61 -5.53
C SER A 403 13.74 5.53 -6.60
N GLY A 404 13.23 5.84 -7.79
CA GLY A 404 13.18 4.88 -8.89
C GLY A 404 12.27 5.34 -10.01
N SER A 405 12.22 4.56 -11.08
CA SER A 405 11.47 4.88 -12.31
C SER A 405 9.95 4.94 -12.12
N GLN A 406 9.45 4.41 -11.00
CA GLN A 406 8.03 4.45 -10.65
C GLN A 406 7.63 5.76 -9.96
N ILE A 407 8.58 6.59 -9.51
CA ILE A 407 8.26 7.90 -8.90
C ILE A 407 7.62 8.82 -9.94
N ASP A 408 6.47 9.40 -9.62
CA ASP A 408 5.79 10.39 -10.45
C ASP A 408 6.20 11.83 -10.10
N PHE A 409 6.32 12.14 -8.81
CA PHE A 409 6.64 13.50 -8.33
C PHE A 409 7.55 13.48 -7.10
N THR A 410 8.24 14.61 -6.90
CA THR A 410 9.04 14.88 -5.72
C THR A 410 8.49 16.05 -4.92
N PHE A 411 8.81 16.07 -3.62
CA PHE A 411 8.55 17.22 -2.76
C PHE A 411 9.78 17.54 -1.89
N GLN A 412 10.18 18.81 -1.88
CA GLN A 412 11.31 19.30 -1.07
C GLN A 412 10.89 19.41 0.40
N MET A 413 11.24 18.40 1.20
CA MET A 413 10.79 18.28 2.60
C MET A 413 11.92 18.18 3.62
N GLU A 414 13.17 18.02 3.17
CA GLU A 414 14.34 17.92 4.05
C GLU A 414 15.30 19.07 3.78
N ARG A 415 15.72 19.76 4.83
CA ARG A 415 16.74 20.80 4.73
C ARG A 415 18.12 20.17 4.52
N ALA A 416 19.04 20.95 3.96
CA ALA A 416 20.45 20.56 3.93
C ALA A 416 21.03 20.34 5.35
N SER A 417 20.45 21.00 6.37
CA SER A 417 20.80 20.82 7.79
C SER A 417 20.15 19.58 8.45
N GLY A 418 19.27 18.86 7.74
CA GLY A 418 18.56 17.67 8.24
C GLY A 418 17.18 17.93 8.85
N ASN A 419 16.80 19.19 9.13
CA ASN A 419 15.45 19.51 9.61
C ASN A 419 14.40 19.18 8.54
N THR A 420 13.23 18.69 8.97
CA THR A 420 12.16 18.29 8.06
C THR A 420 11.00 19.31 8.10
N VAL A 421 9.76 18.89 7.85
CA VAL A 421 8.62 19.81 7.70
C VAL A 421 7.91 20.02 9.04
N PRO A 422 7.74 21.28 9.49
CA PRO A 422 6.88 21.60 10.63
C PRO A 422 5.43 21.17 10.44
N VAL A 423 4.85 20.54 11.47
CA VAL A 423 3.47 20.05 11.50
C VAL A 423 2.83 20.25 12.87
N LEU A 424 1.51 20.11 12.95
CA LEU A 424 0.84 19.86 14.23
C LEU A 424 1.36 18.55 14.82
N SER A 425 1.55 18.52 16.14
CA SER A 425 1.85 17.27 16.82
C SER A 425 0.57 16.54 17.25
N TYR A 426 0.76 15.40 17.94
CA TYR A 426 -0.34 14.63 18.52
C TYR A 426 -1.19 15.46 19.49
N TYR A 427 -0.55 16.21 20.40
CA TYR A 427 -1.26 16.94 21.45
C TYR A 427 -1.66 18.36 21.02
N ASN A 428 -2.76 18.87 21.62
CA ASN A 428 -3.23 20.21 21.37
C ASN A 428 -2.18 21.28 21.67
N GLY A 429 -2.14 22.36 20.88
CA GLY A 429 -1.24 23.49 21.15
C GLY A 429 0.24 23.21 20.84
N GLN A 430 0.58 22.02 20.36
CA GLN A 430 1.94 21.59 20.12
C GLN A 430 2.24 21.39 18.63
N ALA A 431 3.51 21.53 18.28
CA ALA A 431 4.03 21.28 16.95
C ALA A 431 5.15 20.24 16.99
N ASP A 432 5.45 19.65 15.85
CA ASP A 432 6.57 18.73 15.68
C ASP A 432 7.13 18.83 14.26
N TYR A 433 8.11 17.99 13.95
CA TYR A 433 8.66 17.79 12.63
C TYR A 433 8.29 16.40 12.08
N VAL A 434 8.14 16.30 10.77
CA VAL A 434 7.98 15.02 10.07
C VAL A 434 8.66 15.04 8.71
N GLY A 435 9.29 13.92 8.37
CA GLY A 435 10.02 13.72 7.11
C GLY A 435 9.58 12.44 6.38
N GLY A 436 10.43 11.99 5.46
CA GLY A 436 10.21 10.81 4.64
C GLY A 436 9.24 11.01 3.46
N SER A 437 9.02 9.95 2.70
CA SER A 437 8.07 9.97 1.59
C SER A 437 6.62 10.20 2.04
N SER A 438 6.32 9.94 3.32
CA SER A 438 5.02 10.18 3.94
C SER A 438 4.61 11.66 3.85
N VAL A 439 5.46 12.57 4.31
CA VAL A 439 5.15 14.02 4.27
C VAL A 439 5.06 14.54 2.84
N ALA A 440 5.90 14.04 1.94
CA ALA A 440 5.87 14.37 0.52
C ALA A 440 4.53 13.97 -0.12
N THR A 441 4.02 12.78 0.22
CA THR A 441 2.74 12.25 -0.25
C THR A 441 1.56 13.08 0.25
N ALA A 442 1.50 13.34 1.56
CA ALA A 442 0.45 14.15 2.17
C ALA A 442 0.42 15.59 1.62
N ALA A 443 1.59 16.21 1.46
CA ALA A 443 1.71 17.53 0.86
C ALA A 443 1.22 17.53 -0.59
N THR A 444 1.60 16.52 -1.39
CA THR A 444 1.20 16.42 -2.79
C THR A 444 -0.30 16.16 -2.96
N ALA A 445 -0.93 15.38 -2.07
CA ALA A 445 -2.38 15.25 -2.01
C ALA A 445 -3.07 16.59 -1.73
N GLY A 446 -2.50 17.41 -0.83
CA GLY A 446 -2.95 18.79 -0.62
C GLY A 446 -2.77 19.68 -1.86
N ILE A 447 -1.64 19.57 -2.56
CA ILE A 447 -1.40 20.28 -3.83
C ILE A 447 -2.47 19.91 -4.87
N ALA A 448 -2.77 18.63 -5.02
CA ALA A 448 -3.80 18.15 -5.94
C ALA A 448 -5.18 18.75 -5.59
N ALA A 449 -5.49 18.91 -4.30
CA ALA A 449 -6.72 19.56 -3.87
C ALA A 449 -6.76 21.06 -4.24
N LEU A 450 -5.62 21.77 -4.18
CA LEU A 450 -5.55 23.15 -4.67
C LEU A 450 -5.84 23.22 -6.17
N VAL A 451 -5.22 22.35 -6.97
CA VAL A 451 -5.43 22.30 -8.43
C VAL A 451 -6.88 21.94 -8.77
N TRP A 452 -7.46 20.97 -8.08
CA TRP A 452 -8.84 20.53 -8.32
C TRP A 452 -9.87 21.57 -7.87
N ALA A 453 -9.65 22.26 -6.75
CA ALA A 453 -10.57 23.30 -6.27
C ALA A 453 -10.60 24.51 -7.22
N LYS A 454 -9.49 24.79 -7.92
CA LYS A 454 -9.47 25.82 -8.96
C LYS A 454 -10.34 25.45 -10.17
N ASN A 455 -10.43 24.15 -10.48
CA ASN A 455 -11.18 23.62 -11.61
C ASN A 455 -12.09 22.45 -11.18
N PRO A 456 -13.20 22.71 -10.45
CA PRO A 456 -13.99 21.64 -9.82
C PRO A 456 -14.62 20.64 -10.80
N SER A 457 -14.79 21.04 -12.07
CA SER A 457 -15.35 20.19 -13.13
C SER A 457 -14.33 19.27 -13.79
N TRP A 458 -13.04 19.38 -13.45
CA TRP A 458 -12.01 18.54 -14.06
C TRP A 458 -12.11 17.09 -13.60
N THR A 459 -11.73 16.21 -14.52
CA THR A 459 -11.46 14.81 -14.21
C THR A 459 -10.13 14.66 -13.46
N ARG A 460 -9.94 13.50 -12.82
CA ARG A 460 -8.64 13.09 -12.26
C ARG A 460 -7.49 13.34 -13.23
N ASP A 461 -7.66 12.92 -14.49
CA ASP A 461 -6.58 12.93 -15.48
C ASP A 461 -6.25 14.36 -15.94
N GLN A 462 -7.24 15.27 -15.97
CA GLN A 462 -7.01 16.69 -16.24
C GLN A 462 -6.23 17.36 -15.11
N VAL A 463 -6.59 17.08 -13.85
CA VAL A 463 -5.85 17.57 -12.67
C VAL A 463 -4.42 17.07 -12.69
N LEU A 464 -4.24 15.75 -12.90
CA LEU A 464 -2.92 15.13 -12.96
C LEU A 464 -2.08 15.70 -14.11
N THR A 465 -2.68 15.91 -15.29
CA THR A 465 -1.99 16.52 -16.43
C THR A 465 -1.50 17.93 -16.10
N LYS A 466 -2.32 18.75 -15.44
CA LYS A 466 -1.93 20.10 -15.02
C LYS A 466 -0.80 20.07 -13.99
N MET A 467 -0.84 19.14 -13.03
CA MET A 467 0.24 18.92 -12.07
C MET A 467 1.55 18.59 -12.80
N ARG A 468 1.53 17.65 -13.76
CA ARG A 468 2.70 17.29 -14.59
C ARG A 468 3.23 18.50 -15.36
N GLN A 469 2.37 19.24 -16.05
CA GLN A 469 2.75 20.43 -16.83
C GLN A 469 3.43 21.53 -16.01
N SER A 470 3.13 21.60 -14.72
CA SER A 470 3.71 22.57 -13.80
C SER A 470 5.00 22.10 -13.10
N ALA A 471 5.38 20.84 -13.30
CA ALA A 471 6.48 20.22 -12.57
C ALA A 471 7.85 20.45 -13.25
N THR A 472 8.93 20.32 -12.47
CA THR A 472 10.30 20.69 -12.84
C THR A 472 10.79 20.08 -14.16
N TYR A 473 10.52 18.80 -14.41
CA TYR A 473 11.11 18.09 -15.54
C TYR A 473 10.23 18.04 -16.80
N TYR A 474 8.97 18.49 -16.71
CA TYR A 474 8.06 18.48 -17.84
C TYR A 474 8.60 19.26 -19.05
N PRO A 475 8.44 18.76 -20.30
CA PRO A 475 7.66 17.58 -20.71
C PRO A 475 8.39 16.23 -20.56
N ASN A 476 9.63 16.25 -20.08
CA ASN A 476 10.43 15.04 -19.88
C ASN A 476 10.19 14.44 -18.49
N VAL A 477 10.63 13.19 -18.31
CA VAL A 477 10.66 12.52 -17.02
C VAL A 477 12.10 12.22 -16.61
N ASN A 478 12.40 12.40 -15.34
CA ASN A 478 13.62 11.92 -14.72
C ASN A 478 13.46 10.43 -14.37
N SER A 479 14.47 9.62 -14.64
CA SER A 479 14.44 8.16 -14.44
C SER A 479 14.28 7.71 -12.99
N SER A 480 14.48 8.60 -12.01
CA SER A 480 14.39 8.29 -10.58
C SER A 480 13.40 9.16 -9.82
N TYR A 481 12.91 10.25 -10.44
CA TYR A 481 12.16 11.32 -9.79
C TYR A 481 10.93 11.80 -10.58
N GLY A 482 10.59 11.12 -11.67
CA GLY A 482 9.40 11.42 -12.47
C GLY A 482 9.42 12.84 -13.03
N TYR A 483 8.30 13.54 -12.89
CA TYR A 483 8.16 14.94 -13.31
C TYR A 483 8.79 15.95 -12.33
N GLY A 484 9.25 15.49 -11.16
CA GLY A 484 9.95 16.31 -10.17
C GLY A 484 9.01 17.17 -9.32
N ASN A 485 9.51 18.34 -8.88
CA ASN A 485 8.78 19.20 -7.95
C ASN A 485 7.68 19.97 -8.68
N ILE A 486 6.47 19.94 -8.14
CA ILE A 486 5.33 20.69 -8.66
C ILE A 486 5.48 22.17 -8.29
N ASN A 487 5.42 23.07 -9.28
CA ASN A 487 5.24 24.49 -9.06
C ASN A 487 3.74 24.79 -8.91
N VAL A 488 3.30 24.94 -7.66
CA VAL A 488 1.87 24.95 -7.34
C VAL A 488 1.17 26.21 -7.85
N LEU A 489 1.85 27.36 -7.83
CA LEU A 489 1.33 28.59 -8.42
C LEU A 489 1.02 28.41 -9.91
N LYS A 490 1.95 27.82 -10.68
CA LYS A 490 1.71 27.51 -12.11
C LYS A 490 0.60 26.47 -12.31
N ALA A 491 0.39 25.58 -11.35
CA ALA A 491 -0.63 24.55 -11.43
C ALA A 491 -2.06 25.11 -11.24
N VAL A 492 -2.21 26.24 -10.53
CA VAL A 492 -3.51 26.89 -10.24
C VAL A 492 -3.81 28.16 -11.04
N GLN A 493 -2.87 28.57 -11.90
CA GLN A 493 -3.07 29.58 -12.96
C GLN A 493 -3.53 28.91 -14.24
#